data_AF-A0A7W1Z4Y6-F1
#
_entry.id   AF-A0A7W1Z4Y6-F1
#
_cell.length_a   1.000
_cell.length_b   1.000
_cell.length_c   1.000
_cell.angle_alpha   90.00
_cell.angle_beta   90.00
_cell.angle_gamma   90.00
#
_symmetry.space_group_name_H-M   'P 1'
#
loop_
_entity.id
_entity.type
_entity.pdbx_description
1 polymer ?
#
loop_
_entity_poly.entity_id
_entity_poly.type
_entity_poly.pdbx_seq_one_letter_code
_entity_poly.pdbx_strand_id
1 'polypeptide(L)'
;MAFSHSTPDPVRQQLREVRRGFFRLHKTLIDTERAAFERAEGRLSNGQFLQALIQDPFFAWLRSYSSLLVEIDEALAAKEPLSRESGRGYIEQVSALVAPAMGDEGANRYEQVRQRDPDVLIAHVELTARIAAADDIEKAD
;
A
#
# COMPACT_ATOMS: atom_id res chain seq x y z
N MET A 1 2.74 -19.73 36.34
CA MET A 1 2.83 -19.34 34.92
C MET A 1 1.65 -18.44 34.63
N ALA A 2 1.86 -17.13 34.51
CA ALA A 2 0.83 -16.18 34.11
C ALA A 2 1.06 -15.84 32.64
N PHE A 3 0.09 -16.16 31.78
CA PHE A 3 0.08 -15.65 30.41
C PHE A 3 -0.30 -14.18 30.47
N SER A 4 0.70 -13.29 30.60
CA SER A 4 0.49 -11.86 30.35
C SER A 4 -0.08 -11.70 28.96
N HIS A 5 -1.37 -11.39 28.87
CA HIS A 5 -1.97 -10.89 27.64
C HIS A 5 -1.39 -9.49 27.45
N SER A 6 -0.30 -9.38 26.68
CA SER A 6 0.23 -8.09 26.29
C SER A 6 -0.87 -7.32 25.57
N THR A 7 -1.34 -6.22 26.15
CA THR A 7 -2.18 -5.25 25.47
C THR A 7 -1.55 -4.94 24.10
N PRO A 8 -2.32 -4.99 22.99
CA PRO A 8 -1.78 -4.68 21.68
C PRO A 8 -1.10 -3.31 21.70
N ASP A 9 0.14 -3.25 21.20
CA ASP A 9 0.82 -1.98 20.96
C ASP A 9 -0.02 -1.17 19.96
N PRO A 10 -0.59 -0.01 20.36
CA PRO A 10 -1.54 0.74 19.54
C PRO A 10 -0.91 1.18 18.21
N VAL A 11 0.39 1.51 18.20
CA VAL A 11 1.13 1.90 16.99
C VAL A 11 1.21 0.72 16.03
N ARG A 12 1.57 -0.45 16.55
CA ARG A 12 1.65 -1.68 15.77
C ARG A 12 0.28 -2.08 15.22
N GLN A 13 -0.80 -1.85 15.98
CA GLN A 13 -2.16 -2.10 15.51
C GLN A 13 -2.57 -1.15 14.38
N GLN A 14 -2.29 0.15 14.51
CA GLN A 14 -2.55 1.15 13.46
C GLN A 14 -1.80 0.81 12.17
N LEU A 15 -0.49 0.53 12.27
CA LEU A 15 0.31 0.16 11.11
C LEU A 15 -0.20 -1.12 10.43
N ARG A 16 -0.71 -2.10 11.21
CA ARG A 16 -1.37 -3.29 10.66
C ARG A 16 -2.61 -2.96 9.85
N GLU A 17 -3.44 -2.03 10.32
CA GLU A 17 -4.62 -1.60 9.57
C GLU A 17 -4.24 -0.88 8.27
N VAL A 18 -3.32 0.08 8.34
CA VAL A 18 -2.81 0.78 7.15
C VAL A 18 -2.20 -0.23 6.15
N ARG A 19 -1.38 -1.16 6.62
CA ARG A 19 -0.81 -2.26 5.82
C ARG A 19 -1.89 -3.07 5.11
N ARG A 20 -2.99 -3.42 5.79
CA ARG A 20 -4.11 -4.17 5.18
C ARG A 20 -4.76 -3.39 4.04
N GLY A 21 -5.01 -2.10 4.24
CA GLY A 21 -5.54 -1.21 3.19
C GLY A 21 -4.56 -1.09 2.01
N PHE A 22 -3.27 -0.90 2.32
CA PHE A 22 -2.22 -0.71 1.32
C PHE A 22 -2.00 -1.96 0.46
N PHE A 23 -2.03 -3.15 1.09
CA PHE A 23 -1.97 -4.42 0.38
C PHE A 23 -3.16 -4.61 -0.59
N ARG A 24 -4.38 -4.25 -0.15
CA ARG A 24 -5.56 -4.29 -1.02
C ARG A 24 -5.43 -3.35 -2.21
N LEU A 25 -4.97 -2.11 -1.98
CA LEU A 25 -4.70 -1.17 -3.06
C LEU A 25 -3.67 -1.73 -4.04
N HIS A 26 -2.53 -2.21 -3.55
CA HIS A 26 -1.47 -2.77 -4.40
C HIS A 26 -1.95 -3.92 -5.26
N LYS A 27 -2.71 -4.87 -4.68
CA LYS A 27 -3.31 -5.97 -5.45
C LYS A 27 -4.24 -5.46 -6.55
N THR A 28 -5.08 -4.48 -6.23
CA THR A 28 -6.03 -3.91 -7.19
C THR A 28 -5.28 -3.23 -8.34
N LEU A 29 -4.23 -2.46 -8.05
CA LEU A 29 -3.37 -1.85 -9.08
C LEU A 29 -2.74 -2.89 -10.01
N ILE A 30 -2.22 -4.00 -9.47
CA ILE A 30 -1.67 -5.11 -10.25
C ILE A 30 -2.73 -5.71 -11.18
N ASP A 31 -3.93 -6.00 -10.66
CA ASP A 31 -5.00 -6.63 -11.42
C ASP A 31 -5.49 -5.68 -12.56
N THR A 32 -5.66 -4.39 -12.25
CA THR A 32 -6.05 -3.35 -13.21
C THR A 32 -4.99 -3.14 -14.30
N GLU A 33 -3.71 -3.07 -13.94
CA GLU A 33 -2.61 -2.89 -14.89
C GLU A 33 -2.39 -4.16 -15.73
N ARG A 34 -2.54 -5.35 -15.15
CA ARG A 34 -2.53 -6.62 -15.90
C ARG A 34 -3.59 -6.61 -16.99
N ALA A 35 -4.82 -6.22 -16.65
CA ALA A 35 -5.91 -6.17 -17.62
C ALA A 35 -5.63 -5.15 -18.74
N ALA A 36 -4.98 -4.03 -18.42
CA ALA A 36 -4.57 -3.05 -19.42
C ALA A 36 -3.45 -3.57 -20.34
N PHE A 37 -2.45 -4.23 -19.77
CA PHE A 37 -1.34 -4.83 -20.50
C PHE A 37 -1.82 -5.96 -21.43
N GLU A 38 -2.63 -6.89 -20.92
CA GLU A 38 -3.15 -8.01 -21.71
C GLU A 38 -4.09 -7.57 -22.84
N ARG A 39 -4.75 -6.41 -22.71
CA ARG A 39 -5.53 -5.81 -23.80
C ARG A 39 -4.66 -5.29 -24.94
N ALA A 40 -3.44 -4.83 -24.65
CA ALA A 40 -2.52 -4.30 -25.65
C ALA A 40 -1.65 -5.41 -26.27
N GLU A 41 -1.12 -6.32 -25.45
CA GLU A 41 -0.09 -7.30 -25.82
C GLU A 41 -0.62 -8.74 -25.96
N GLY A 42 -1.88 -8.97 -25.58
CA GLY A 42 -2.50 -10.30 -25.56
C GLY A 42 -2.44 -10.98 -24.18
N ARG A 43 -3.23 -12.04 -24.02
CA ARG A 43 -3.38 -12.73 -22.72
C ARG A 43 -2.09 -13.43 -22.32
N LEU A 44 -1.71 -13.29 -21.04
CA LEU A 44 -0.54 -13.93 -20.46
C LEU A 44 -0.96 -15.09 -19.54
N SER A 45 -0.19 -16.17 -19.56
CA SER A 45 -0.21 -17.13 -18.45
C SER A 45 0.27 -16.47 -17.15
N ASN A 46 -0.03 -17.07 -16.00
CA ASN A 46 0.42 -16.52 -14.72
C ASN A 46 1.94 -16.41 -14.60
N GLY A 47 2.69 -17.37 -15.16
CA GLY A 47 4.16 -17.32 -15.17
C GLY A 47 4.70 -16.18 -16.04
N GLN A 48 4.12 -16.00 -17.24
CA GLN A 48 4.49 -14.88 -18.12
C GLN A 48 4.14 -13.53 -17.52
N PHE A 49 2.97 -13.43 -16.89
CA PHE A 49 2.58 -12.21 -16.19
C PHE A 49 3.53 -11.89 -15.04
N LEU A 50 3.91 -12.87 -14.21
CA LEU A 50 4.88 -12.66 -13.13
C LEU A 50 6.23 -12.17 -13.69
N GLN A 51 6.70 -12.75 -14.79
CA GLN A 51 7.93 -12.32 -15.45
C GLN A 51 7.82 -10.86 -15.93
N ALA A 52 6.69 -10.50 -16.56
CA ALA A 52 6.43 -9.14 -17.03
C ALA A 52 6.34 -8.15 -15.85
N LEU A 53 5.62 -8.49 -14.79
CA LEU A 53 5.51 -7.67 -13.57
C LEU A 53 6.89 -7.34 -12.98
N ILE A 54 7.84 -8.28 -13.06
CA ILE A 54 9.20 -8.12 -12.54
C ILE A 54 10.09 -7.34 -13.52
N GLN A 55 9.99 -7.58 -14.83
CA GLN A 55 10.99 -7.12 -15.80
C GLN A 55 10.53 -5.97 -16.70
N ASP A 56 9.24 -5.86 -16.99
CA ASP A 56 8.72 -4.94 -17.97
C ASP A 56 8.64 -3.50 -17.41
N PRO A 57 9.13 -2.48 -18.13
CA PRO A 57 9.05 -1.08 -17.73
C PRO A 57 7.63 -0.59 -17.44
N PHE A 58 6.61 -1.17 -18.08
CA PHE A 58 5.20 -0.84 -17.85
C PHE A 58 4.80 -1.00 -16.38
N PHE A 59 5.35 -2.01 -15.69
CA PHE A 59 5.04 -2.29 -14.29
C PHE A 59 6.06 -1.70 -13.31
N ALA A 60 7.12 -1.03 -13.78
CA ALA A 60 8.22 -0.58 -12.94
C ALA A 60 7.78 0.36 -11.81
N TRP A 61 6.73 1.15 -12.03
CA TRP A 61 6.17 2.08 -11.05
C TRP A 61 5.50 1.40 -9.85
N LEU A 62 5.08 0.13 -9.97
CA LEU A 62 4.49 -0.65 -8.87
C LEU A 62 5.53 -1.14 -7.85
N ARG A 63 6.83 -1.08 -8.19
CA ARG A 63 7.91 -1.59 -7.33
C ARG A 63 8.00 -0.86 -6.00
N SER A 64 7.82 0.47 -6.00
CA SER A 64 7.82 1.26 -4.76
C SER A 64 6.73 0.83 -3.78
N TYR A 65 5.57 0.38 -4.29
CA TYR A 65 4.48 -0.14 -3.49
C TYR A 65 4.84 -1.49 -2.86
N SER A 66 5.41 -2.41 -3.66
CA SER A 66 5.85 -3.71 -3.17
C SER A 66 6.98 -3.58 -2.14
N SER A 67 7.97 -2.72 -2.39
CA SER A 67 9.07 -2.46 -1.46
C SER A 67 8.55 -1.97 -0.11
N LEU A 68 7.68 -0.96 -0.10
CA LEU A 68 7.13 -0.43 1.15
C LEU A 68 6.26 -1.46 1.89
N LEU A 69 5.52 -2.32 1.18
CA LEU A 69 4.80 -3.43 1.82
C LEU A 69 5.74 -4.40 2.53
N VAL A 70 6.87 -4.76 1.91
CA VAL A 70 7.87 -5.64 2.51
C VAL A 70 8.49 -4.98 3.74
N GLU A 71 8.90 -3.72 3.66
CA GLU A 71 9.47 -2.98 4.79
C GLU A 71 8.50 -2.92 5.98
N ILE A 72 7.22 -2.66 5.73
CA ILE A 72 6.18 -2.67 6.76
C ILE A 72 5.99 -4.08 7.33
N ASP A 73 5.98 -5.11 6.50
CA ASP A 73 5.84 -6.51 6.95
C ASP A 73 7.01 -6.93 7.84
N GLU A 74 8.24 -6.54 7.50
CA GLU A 74 9.43 -6.77 8.30
C GLU A 74 9.35 -6.05 9.65
N ALA A 75 8.98 -4.77 9.66
CA ALA A 75 8.79 -4.00 10.89
C ALA A 75 7.69 -4.60 11.80
N LEU A 76 6.60 -5.10 11.21
CA LEU A 76 5.51 -5.76 11.93
C LEU A 76 5.86 -7.17 12.42
N ALA A 77 6.84 -7.84 11.80
CA ALA A 77 7.34 -9.15 12.20
C ALA A 77 8.47 -9.08 13.24
N ALA A 78 9.17 -7.94 13.33
CA ALA A 78 10.21 -7.69 14.32
C ALA A 78 9.71 -7.90 15.76
N LYS A 79 10.58 -8.45 16.61
CA LYS A 79 10.28 -8.75 18.02
C LYS A 79 10.42 -7.50 18.89
N GLU A 80 11.24 -6.56 18.43
CA GLU A 80 11.47 -5.27 19.05
C GLU A 80 10.18 -4.44 19.05
N PRO A 81 9.93 -3.65 20.11
CA PRO A 81 8.82 -2.70 20.12
C PRO A 81 8.91 -1.73 18.94
N LEU A 82 7.79 -1.51 18.24
CA LEU A 82 7.75 -0.54 17.15
C LEU A 82 7.60 0.85 17.77
N SER A 83 8.56 1.74 17.53
CA SER A 83 8.46 3.11 18.06
C SER A 83 7.32 3.88 17.39
N ARG A 84 6.72 4.84 18.10
CA ARG A 84 5.71 5.76 17.55
C ARG A 84 6.23 6.50 16.32
N GLU A 85 7.46 7.00 16.39
CA GLU A 85 8.12 7.71 15.28
C GLU A 85 8.27 6.83 14.04
N SER A 86 8.77 5.59 14.21
CA SER A 86 8.91 4.65 13.09
C SER A 86 7.56 4.26 12.49
N GLY A 87 6.54 4.01 13.33
CA GLY A 87 5.18 3.72 12.88
C GLY A 87 4.60 4.86 12.04
N ARG A 88 4.75 6.11 12.50
CA ARG A 88 4.31 7.31 11.76
C ARG A 88 5.07 7.47 10.45
N GLY A 89 6.39 7.26 10.46
CA GLY A 89 7.22 7.33 9.26
C GLY A 89 6.77 6.36 8.15
N TYR A 90 6.29 5.17 8.49
CA TYR A 90 5.69 4.26 7.49
C TYR A 90 4.34 4.77 6.96
N ILE A 91 3.48 5.31 7.83
CA ILE A 91 2.17 5.85 7.44
C ILE A 91 2.34 7.06 6.51
N GLU A 92 3.28 7.96 6.82
CA GLU A 92 3.62 9.11 5.97
C GLU A 92 4.13 8.66 4.59
N GLN A 93 4.98 7.63 4.53
CA GLN A 93 5.44 7.05 3.26
C GLN A 93 4.30 6.45 2.43
N VAL A 94 3.38 5.73 3.06
CA VAL A 94 2.18 5.20 2.38
C VAL A 94 1.33 6.36 1.84
N SER A 95 1.10 7.40 2.65
CA SER A 95 0.36 8.59 2.26
C SER A 95 1.00 9.27 1.06
N ALA A 96 2.33 9.45 1.05
CA ALA A 96 3.06 10.07 -0.04
C ALA A 96 2.93 9.30 -1.37
N LEU A 97 2.85 7.97 -1.34
CA LEU A 97 2.65 7.16 -2.55
C LEU A 97 1.25 7.31 -3.15
N VAL A 98 0.22 7.60 -2.33
CA VAL A 98 -1.19 7.63 -2.75
C VAL A 98 -1.79 9.03 -2.81
N ALA A 99 -1.02 10.05 -2.44
CA ALA A 99 -1.35 11.46 -2.57
C ALA A 99 -0.15 12.21 -3.20
N PRO A 100 0.16 11.97 -4.49
CA PRO A 100 1.25 12.67 -5.14
C PRO A 100 1.00 14.18 -5.14
N ALA A 101 2.06 14.96 -5.00
CA ALA A 101 1.99 16.42 -4.86
C ALA A 101 1.15 17.07 -5.98
N MET A 102 0.32 18.05 -5.59
CA MET A 102 -0.48 18.85 -6.52
C MET A 102 0.42 19.44 -7.62
N GLY A 103 0.15 19.08 -8.87
CA GLY A 103 0.93 19.53 -10.04
C GLY A 103 1.27 18.40 -11.03
N ASP A 104 1.23 17.14 -10.59
CA ASP A 104 1.58 15.96 -11.41
C ASP A 104 0.38 15.01 -11.69
N GLU A 105 -0.83 15.46 -11.36
CA GLU A 105 -2.09 14.69 -11.37
C GLU A 105 -2.40 14.06 -12.75
N GLY A 106 -1.95 14.67 -13.85
CA GLY A 106 -2.09 14.10 -15.20
C GLY A 106 -0.94 13.16 -15.62
N ALA A 107 0.25 13.32 -15.06
CA ALA A 107 1.45 12.57 -15.46
C ALA A 107 1.68 11.33 -14.59
N ASN A 108 1.18 11.31 -13.35
CA ASN A 108 1.37 10.18 -12.45
C ASN A 108 0.48 8.99 -12.85
N ARG A 109 1.14 7.86 -13.16
CA ARG A 109 0.49 6.59 -13.51
C ARG A 109 -0.53 6.14 -12.47
N TYR A 110 -0.27 6.38 -11.18
CA TYR A 110 -1.22 6.06 -10.10
C TYR A 110 -2.55 6.78 -10.29
N GLU A 111 -2.51 8.09 -10.54
CA GLU A 111 -3.71 8.91 -10.67
C GLU A 111 -4.50 8.54 -11.94
N GLN A 112 -3.81 8.27 -13.05
CA GLN A 112 -4.44 7.77 -14.27
C GLN A 112 -5.19 6.44 -14.03
N VAL A 113 -4.58 5.53 -13.26
CA VAL A 113 -5.18 4.23 -12.91
C VAL A 113 -6.36 4.41 -11.94
N ARG A 114 -6.24 5.33 -10.97
CA ARG A 114 -7.30 5.64 -10.01
C ARG A 114 -8.53 6.28 -10.66
N GLN A 115 -8.34 7.15 -11.65
CA GLN A 115 -9.43 7.81 -12.37
C GLN A 115 -10.17 6.85 -13.33
N ARG A 116 -9.45 5.89 -13.92
CA ARG A 116 -10.03 5.00 -14.94
C ARG A 116 -10.69 3.75 -14.37
N ASP A 117 -10.35 3.34 -13.14
CA ASP A 117 -10.79 2.08 -12.54
C ASP A 117 -11.50 2.33 -11.18
N PRO A 118 -12.80 2.05 -11.08
CA PRO A 118 -13.56 2.30 -9.85
C PRO A 118 -13.09 1.45 -8.67
N ASP A 119 -12.57 0.24 -8.89
CA ASP A 119 -12.09 -0.62 -7.80
C ASP A 119 -10.85 -0.01 -7.14
N VAL A 120 -10.00 0.65 -7.93
CA VAL A 120 -8.82 1.37 -7.43
C VAL A 120 -9.24 2.58 -6.60
N LEU A 121 -10.27 3.32 -7.04
CA LEU A 121 -10.82 4.45 -6.27
C LEU A 121 -11.39 3.98 -4.92
N ILE A 122 -12.14 2.88 -4.91
CA ILE A 122 -12.69 2.30 -3.67
C ILE A 122 -11.56 1.88 -2.72
N ALA A 123 -10.54 1.17 -3.23
CA ALA A 123 -9.38 0.77 -2.45
C ALA A 123 -8.59 1.98 -1.90
N HIS A 124 -8.50 3.07 -2.67
CA HIS A 124 -7.90 4.33 -2.22
C HIS A 124 -8.68 4.97 -1.07
N VAL A 125 -10.01 5.09 -1.19
CA VAL A 125 -10.85 5.64 -0.11
C VAL A 125 -10.74 4.80 1.17
N GLU A 126 -10.73 3.48 1.02
CA GLU A 126 -10.51 2.56 2.13
C GLU A 126 -9.15 2.73 2.82
N LEU A 127 -8.09 2.97 2.05
CA LEU A 127 -6.76 3.19 2.59
C LEU A 127 -6.66 4.54 3.31
N THR A 128 -7.12 5.61 2.66
CA THR A 128 -7.08 6.96 3.22
C THR A 128 -7.89 7.10 4.51
N ALA A 129 -9.04 6.42 4.61
CA ALA A 129 -9.78 6.34 5.87
C ALA A 129 -8.98 5.68 7.01
N ARG A 130 -8.14 4.68 6.71
CA ARG A 130 -7.28 4.01 7.70
C ARG A 130 -6.08 4.86 8.10
N ILE A 131 -5.54 5.63 7.15
CA ILE A 131 -4.48 6.62 7.43
C ILE A 131 -5.05 7.69 8.38
N ALA A 132 -6.19 8.27 8.05
CA ALA A 132 -6.84 9.27 8.91
C ALA A 132 -7.15 8.74 10.33
N ALA A 133 -7.66 7.50 10.43
CA ALA A 133 -7.93 6.88 11.73
C ALA A 133 -6.65 6.62 12.55
N ALA A 134 -5.49 6.44 11.91
CA ALA A 134 -4.22 6.32 12.60
C ALA A 134 -3.75 7.66 13.17
N ASP A 135 -3.99 8.76 12.44
CA ASP A 135 -3.65 10.13 12.87
C ASP A 135 -4.53 10.63 14.03
N ASP A 136 -5.82 10.26 14.07
CA ASP A 136 -6.77 10.74 15.07
C ASP A 136 -6.51 10.18 16.48
N ILE A 137 -6.00 8.94 16.58
CA ILE A 137 -5.65 8.32 17.87
C ILE A 137 -4.40 8.98 18.48
N GLU A 138 -3.55 9.62 17.67
CA GLU A 138 -2.36 10.34 18.14
C GLU A 138 -2.72 11.66 18.87
N LYS A 139 -3.87 12.28 18.56
CA LYS A 139 -4.32 13.54 19.18
C LYS A 139 -5.11 13.36 20.49
N ALA A 140 -5.43 12.12 20.86
CA ALA A 140 -6.24 11.81 22.03
C ALA A 140 -5.41 11.52 23.31
N ASP A 141 -4.08 11.41 23.17
CA ASP A 141 -3.09 11.32 24.26
C ASP A 141 -2.43 12.70 24.51
#